data_AF-A0A962D9C9-F1
#
_entry.id   AF-A0A962D9C9-F1
#
_cell.length_a   1.000
_cell.length_b   1.000
_cell.length_c   1.000
_cell.angle_alpha   90.00
_cell.angle_beta   90.00
_cell.angle_gamma   90.00
#
_symmetry.space_group_name_H-M   'P 1'
#
loop_
_entity.id
_entity.type
_entity.pdbx_description
1 polymer ?
#
loop_
_entity_poly.entity_id
_entity_poly.type
_entity_poly.pdbx_seq_one_letter_code
_entity_poly.pdbx_strand_id
1 'polypeptide(L)'
;MYLLSAAGRGVFLGFLRNLTPQVLFLALFGYFAARFAVHEQVADLLVSGFSLLVAILAFWANVEELFAGAFSQTAAINAHLEEVKRQERRIPTRIWRMIKFIATKKPVTLLELLLVLLFVYAAIIAILTVALQTTVSMLEKHL
;
A
#
# COMPACT_ATOMS: atom_id res chain seq x y z
N MET A 1 1.30 -19.45 12.84
CA MET A 1 1.03 -18.01 12.76
C MET A 1 2.32 -17.31 12.35
N TYR A 2 2.40 -16.78 11.12
CA TYR A 2 3.67 -16.30 10.56
C TYR A 2 4.07 -14.95 11.16
N LEU A 3 3.12 -14.03 11.32
CA LEU A 3 3.35 -12.71 11.91
C LEU A 3 3.86 -12.77 13.37
N LEU A 4 3.62 -13.86 14.10
CA LEU A 4 4.14 -14.06 15.47
C LEU A 4 5.54 -14.69 15.50
N SER A 5 6.03 -15.23 14.39
CA SER A 5 7.40 -15.74 14.29
C SER A 5 8.41 -14.59 14.30
N ALA A 6 9.66 -14.83 14.72
CA ALA A 6 10.70 -13.80 14.70
C ALA A 6 10.94 -13.24 13.29
N ALA A 7 10.93 -14.12 12.28
CA ALA A 7 11.08 -13.73 10.88
C ALA A 7 9.88 -12.89 10.37
N GLY A 8 8.64 -13.32 10.66
CA GLY A 8 7.46 -12.58 10.25
C GLY A 8 7.28 -11.26 10.98
N ARG A 9 7.68 -11.17 12.26
CA ARG A 9 7.74 -9.90 13.00
C ARG A 9 8.70 -8.90 12.35
N GLY A 10 9.89 -9.35 11.95
CA GLY A 10 10.86 -8.49 11.27
C GLY A 10 10.31 -7.91 9.97
N VAL A 11 9.69 -8.75 9.14
CA VAL A 11 9.06 -8.32 7.87
C VAL A 11 7.90 -7.36 8.11
N PHE A 12 7.03 -7.66 9.08
CA PHE A 12 5.91 -6.80 9.43
C PHE A 12 6.35 -5.44 10.01
N LEU A 13 7.35 -5.42 10.89
CA LEU A 13 7.92 -4.18 11.41
C LEU A 13 8.59 -3.35 10.32
N GLY A 14 9.25 -4.00 9.34
CA GLY A 14 9.76 -3.34 8.14
C GLY A 14 8.64 -2.64 7.35
N PHE A 15 7.55 -3.35 7.11
CA PHE A 15 6.36 -2.79 6.46
C PHE A 15 5.77 -1.60 7.21
N LEU A 16 5.59 -1.71 8.55
CA LEU A 16 5.09 -0.60 9.37
C LEU A 16 6.05 0.60 9.38
N ARG A 17 7.36 0.34 9.44
CA ARG A 17 8.39 1.38 9.40
C ARG A 17 8.34 2.17 8.10
N ASN A 18 8.08 1.49 6.97
CA ASN A 18 7.93 2.12 5.66
C ASN A 18 6.55 2.81 5.51
N LEU A 19 5.50 2.26 6.11
CA LEU A 19 4.15 2.81 6.07
C LEU A 19 4.01 4.11 6.88
N THR A 20 4.70 4.21 8.01
CA THR A 20 4.65 5.38 8.90
C THR A 20 4.99 6.71 8.19
N PRO A 21 6.15 6.86 7.50
CA PRO A 21 6.46 8.08 6.77
C PRO A 21 5.51 8.32 5.60
N GLN A 22 4.98 7.27 4.95
CA GLN A 22 4.00 7.41 3.87
C GLN A 22 2.69 8.01 4.38
N VAL A 23 2.16 7.50 5.50
CA VAL A 23 0.95 8.03 6.14
C VAL A 23 1.17 9.45 6.65
N LEU A 24 2.35 9.74 7.23
CA LEU A 24 2.71 11.09 7.68
C LEU A 24 2.77 12.08 6.50
N PHE A 25 3.37 11.67 5.38
CA PHE A 25 3.39 12.46 4.15
C PHE A 25 1.97 12.71 3.63
N LEU A 26 1.11 11.68 3.62
CA LEU A 26 -0.28 11.81 3.19
C LEU A 26 -1.08 12.78 4.10
N ALA A 27 -0.84 12.72 5.41
CA ALA A 27 -1.51 13.57 6.39
C ALA A 27 -1.04 15.02 6.28
N LEU A 28 0.28 15.26 6.16
CA LEU A 28 0.83 16.59 5.90
C LEU A 28 0.34 17.15 4.57
N PHE A 29 0.28 16.31 3.53
CA PHE A 29 -0.32 16.67 2.26
C PHE A 29 -1.78 17.10 2.42
N GLY A 30 -2.61 16.33 3.12
CA GLY A 30 -4.00 16.70 3.38
C GLY A 30 -4.14 18.02 4.15
N TYR A 31 -3.29 18.25 5.16
CA TYR A 31 -3.27 19.49 5.93
C TYR A 31 -2.88 20.70 5.07
N PHE A 32 -1.81 20.59 4.29
CA PHE A 32 -1.35 21.67 3.41
C PHE A 32 -2.33 21.91 2.27
N ALA A 33 -2.87 20.86 1.65
CA ALA A 33 -3.91 20.98 0.64
C ALA A 33 -5.14 21.72 1.19
N ALA A 34 -5.63 21.38 2.38
CA ALA A 34 -6.75 22.07 3.01
C ALA A 34 -6.43 23.53 3.36
N ARG A 35 -5.18 23.86 3.72
CA ARG A 35 -4.77 25.22 4.10
C ARG A 35 -4.47 26.12 2.91
N PHE A 36 -3.96 25.56 1.81
CA PHE A 36 -3.53 26.27 0.60
C PHE A 36 -4.53 26.17 -0.56
N ALA A 37 -5.61 25.39 -0.44
CA ALA A 37 -6.71 25.33 -1.42
C ALA A 37 -7.37 26.70 -1.73
N VAL A 38 -7.02 27.75 -0.98
CA VAL A 38 -7.47 29.14 -1.18
C VAL A 38 -6.68 29.85 -2.31
N HIS A 39 -5.60 29.28 -2.85
CA HIS A 39 -4.86 29.86 -3.97
C HIS A 39 -5.04 29.05 -5.27
N GLU A 40 -5.74 29.63 -6.24
CA GLU A 40 -6.05 29.05 -7.56
C GLU A 40 -4.81 28.97 -8.48
N GLN A 41 -3.86 28.07 -8.19
CA GLN A 41 -2.78 27.78 -9.14
C GLN A 41 -2.86 26.32 -9.61
N VAL A 42 -3.02 26.13 -10.92
CA VAL A 42 -2.95 24.82 -11.60
C VAL A 42 -1.67 24.05 -11.25
N ALA A 43 -0.58 24.77 -10.94
CA ALA A 43 0.67 24.19 -10.45
C ALA A 43 0.50 23.44 -9.13
N ASP A 44 -0.28 23.96 -8.18
CA ASP A 44 -0.52 23.32 -6.88
C ASP A 44 -1.35 22.04 -7.03
N LEU A 45 -2.31 22.03 -7.96
CA LEU A 45 -3.09 20.83 -8.28
C LEU A 45 -2.22 19.74 -8.92
N LEU A 46 -1.30 20.09 -9.83
CA LEU A 46 -0.38 19.16 -10.47
C LEU A 46 0.63 18.57 -9.48
N VAL A 47 1.23 19.41 -8.62
CA VAL A 47 2.15 18.97 -7.56
C VAL A 47 1.41 18.06 -6.56
N SER A 48 0.16 18.39 -6.25
CA SER A 48 -0.71 17.59 -5.38
C SER A 48 -1.03 16.22 -5.98
N GLY A 49 -1.44 16.18 -7.25
CA GLY A 49 -1.73 14.94 -7.96
C GLY A 49 -0.49 14.05 -8.10
N PHE A 50 0.68 14.64 -8.41
CA PHE A 50 1.94 13.92 -8.49
C PHE A 50 2.36 13.34 -7.13
N SER A 51 2.21 14.10 -6.04
CA SER A 51 2.52 13.65 -4.68
C SER A 51 1.64 12.48 -4.26
N LEU A 52 0.34 12.54 -4.57
CA LEU A 52 -0.60 11.44 -4.33
C LEU A 52 -0.21 10.19 -5.13
N LEU A 53 0.14 10.35 -6.41
CA LEU A 53 0.60 9.26 -7.26
C LEU A 53 1.87 8.59 -6.69
N VAL A 54 2.86 9.38 -6.27
CA VAL A 54 4.09 8.87 -5.65
C VAL A 54 3.77 8.12 -4.35
N ALA A 55 2.85 8.62 -3.52
CA ALA A 55 2.44 7.93 -2.30
C ALA A 55 1.77 6.58 -2.60
N ILE A 56 0.90 6.51 -3.61
CA ILE A 56 0.26 5.26 -4.05
C ILE A 56 1.30 4.26 -4.56
N LEU A 57 2.26 4.70 -5.39
CA LEU A 57 3.32 3.85 -5.90
C LEU A 57 4.24 3.34 -4.79
N ALA A 58 4.60 4.20 -3.83
CA ALA A 58 5.40 3.83 -2.66
C ALA A 58 4.66 2.84 -1.75
N PHE A 59 3.36 2.99 -1.59
CA PHE A 59 2.52 2.03 -0.88
C PHE A 59 2.54 0.66 -1.58
N TRP A 60 2.36 0.63 -2.90
CA TRP A 60 2.42 -0.61 -3.66
C TRP A 60 3.78 -1.29 -3.54
N ALA A 61 4.88 -0.55 -3.67
CA ALA A 61 6.23 -1.09 -3.48
C ALA A 61 6.41 -1.71 -2.08
N ASN A 62 5.89 -1.06 -1.04
CA ASN A 62 5.93 -1.57 0.34
C ASN A 62 5.10 -2.85 0.52
N VAL A 63 3.95 -2.97 -0.13
CA VAL A 63 3.14 -4.20 -0.15
C VAL A 63 3.90 -5.33 -0.86
N GLU A 64 4.53 -5.04 -2.01
CA GLU A 64 5.34 -6.03 -2.72
C GLU A 64 6.49 -6.56 -1.86
N GLU A 65 7.19 -5.68 -1.14
CA GLU A 65 8.27 -6.05 -0.23
C GLU A 65 7.76 -6.90 0.95
N LEU A 66 6.59 -6.57 1.50
CA LEU A 66 5.94 -7.38 2.55
C LEU A 66 5.66 -8.81 2.05
N PHE A 67 5.11 -8.96 0.83
CA PHE A 67 4.87 -10.28 0.23
C PHE A 67 6.18 -11.02 -0.05
N ALA A 68 7.17 -10.35 -0.64
CA ALA A 68 8.47 -10.94 -0.92
C ALA A 68 9.15 -11.43 0.37
N GLY A 69 9.18 -10.61 1.42
CA GLY A 69 9.70 -10.98 2.73
C GLY A 69 8.94 -12.16 3.34
N ALA A 70 7.60 -12.16 3.25
CA ALA A 70 6.75 -13.20 3.80
C ALA A 70 7.00 -14.60 3.22
N PHE A 71 7.36 -14.65 1.94
CA PHE A 71 7.54 -15.91 1.20
C PHE A 71 8.99 -16.24 0.83
N SER A 72 9.93 -15.32 1.06
CA SER A 72 11.37 -15.45 0.75
C SER A 72 12.02 -16.74 1.27
N GLN A 73 11.56 -17.26 2.41
CA GLN A 73 12.12 -18.47 3.04
C GLN A 73 11.61 -19.78 2.40
N THR A 74 10.68 -19.70 1.45
CA THR A 74 10.11 -20.90 0.83
C THR A 74 10.72 -21.08 -0.55
N ALA A 75 11.77 -21.89 -0.66
CA ALA A 75 12.46 -22.16 -1.92
C ALA A 75 11.50 -22.61 -3.05
N ALA A 76 10.47 -23.38 -2.71
CA ALA A 76 9.42 -23.79 -3.65
C ALA A 76 8.56 -22.63 -4.16
N ILE A 77 8.31 -21.60 -3.34
CA ILE A 77 7.56 -20.40 -3.75
C ILE A 77 8.46 -19.50 -4.61
N ASN A 78 9.74 -19.35 -4.26
CA ASN A 78 10.70 -18.58 -5.07
C ASN A 78 10.94 -19.21 -6.45
N ALA A 79 11.10 -20.53 -6.51
CA ALA A 79 11.26 -21.24 -7.78
C ALA A 79 10.02 -21.08 -8.67
N HIS A 80 8.82 -21.20 -8.09
CA HIS A 80 7.58 -20.99 -8.84
C HIS A 80 7.39 -19.53 -9.28
N LEU A 81 7.77 -18.56 -8.43
CA LEU A 81 7.78 -17.14 -8.75
C LEU A 81 8.64 -16.84 -9.98
N GLU A 82 9.85 -17.38 -10.04
CA GLU A 82 10.75 -17.23 -11.17
C GLU A 82 10.23 -17.92 -12.44
N GLU A 83 9.59 -19.08 -12.28
CA GLU A 83 8.96 -19.79 -13.40
C GLU A 83 7.78 -19.00 -14.00
N VAL A 84 6.86 -18.50 -13.17
CA VAL A 84 5.71 -17.69 -13.63
C VAL A 84 6.19 -16.36 -14.23
N LYS A 85 7.25 -15.74 -13.69
CA LYS A 85 7.87 -14.54 -14.31
C LYS A 85 8.41 -14.82 -15.72
N ARG A 86 8.95 -16.02 -15.98
CA ARG A 86 9.46 -16.42 -17.30
C ARG A 86 8.35 -16.77 -18.29
N GLN A 87 7.25 -17.37 -17.82
CA GLN A 87 6.16 -17.85 -18.67
C GLN A 87 5.11 -16.78 -19.00
N GLU A 88 4.80 -15.87 -18.07
CA GLU A 88 3.72 -14.89 -18.24
C GLU A 88 4.21 -13.44 -18.41
N ARG A 89 4.00 -12.87 -19.61
CA ARG A 89 4.24 -11.43 -19.87
C ARG A 89 3.16 -10.51 -19.30
N ARG A 90 1.94 -11.03 -19.09
CA ARG A 90 0.81 -10.23 -18.56
C ARG A 90 0.84 -10.20 -17.04
N ILE A 91 1.14 -9.01 -16.49
CA ILE A 91 1.21 -8.71 -15.05
C ILE A 91 -0.01 -9.23 -14.26
N PRO A 92 -1.28 -8.99 -14.66
CA PRO A 92 -2.42 -9.42 -13.85
C PRO A 92 -2.53 -10.95 -13.76
N THR A 93 -2.27 -11.66 -14.86
CA THR A 93 -2.30 -13.13 -14.91
C THR A 93 -1.18 -13.75 -14.07
N ARG A 94 0.00 -13.12 -14.09
CA ARG A 94 1.16 -13.49 -13.25
C ARG A 94 0.82 -13.41 -11.77
N ILE A 95 0.27 -12.26 -11.33
CA ILE A 95 -0.13 -12.03 -9.94
C ILE A 95 -1.17 -13.05 -9.49
N TRP A 96 -2.19 -13.31 -10.33
CA TRP A 96 -3.24 -14.28 -9.98
C TRP A 96 -2.71 -15.70 -9.77
N ARG A 97 -1.81 -16.17 -10.65
CA ARG A 97 -1.19 -17.50 -10.50
C ARG A 97 -0.32 -17.60 -9.24
N MET A 98 0.43 -16.54 -8.93
CA MET A 98 1.21 -16.47 -7.70
C MET A 98 0.32 -16.55 -6.46
N ILE A 99 -0.75 -15.76 -6.40
CA ILE A 99 -1.71 -15.79 -5.29
C ILE A 99 -2.33 -17.18 -5.15
N LYS A 100 -2.77 -17.79 -6.26
CA LYS A 100 -3.35 -19.13 -6.25
C LYS A 100 -2.37 -20.18 -5.73
N PHE A 101 -1.11 -20.12 -6.16
CA PHE A 101 -0.08 -21.05 -5.67
C PHE A 101 0.20 -20.86 -4.18
N ILE A 102 0.37 -19.62 -3.72
CA ILE A 102 0.60 -19.28 -2.32
C ILE A 102 -0.59 -19.73 -1.45
N ALA A 103 -1.82 -19.54 -1.92
CA ALA A 103 -3.03 -19.98 -1.23
C ALA A 103 -3.06 -21.49 -1.00
N THR A 104 -2.52 -22.29 -1.92
CA THR A 104 -2.46 -23.75 -1.75
C THR A 104 -1.35 -24.22 -0.81
N LYS A 105 -0.21 -23.51 -0.76
CA LYS A 105 0.96 -23.92 0.04
C LYS A 105 0.98 -23.34 1.45
N LYS A 106 0.55 -22.08 1.62
CA LYS A 106 0.60 -21.32 2.88
C LYS A 106 -0.68 -20.48 3.07
N PRO A 107 -1.87 -21.11 3.10
CA PRO A 107 -3.16 -20.40 3.16
C PRO A 107 -3.28 -19.47 4.38
N VAL A 108 -2.80 -19.93 5.55
CA VAL A 108 -2.88 -19.16 6.80
C VAL A 108 -2.00 -17.90 6.74
N THR A 109 -0.77 -18.01 6.23
CA THR A 109 0.11 -16.85 6.05
C THR A 109 -0.45 -15.86 5.04
N LEU A 110 -1.05 -16.36 3.96
CA LEU A 110 -1.73 -15.49 2.99
C LEU A 110 -2.90 -14.75 3.64
N LEU A 111 -3.72 -15.44 4.42
CA LEU A 111 -4.83 -14.83 5.14
C LEU A 111 -4.36 -13.75 6.13
N GLU A 112 -3.29 -14.02 6.89
CA GLU A 112 -2.68 -13.04 7.80
C GLU A 112 -2.26 -11.75 7.06
N LEU A 113 -1.59 -11.89 5.91
CA LEU A 113 -1.17 -10.76 5.09
C LEU A 113 -2.36 -10.00 4.49
N LEU A 114 -3.37 -10.71 3.98
CA LEU A 114 -4.58 -10.09 3.44
C LEU A 114 -5.35 -9.32 4.52
N LEU A 115 -5.42 -9.83 5.75
CA LEU A 115 -6.03 -9.12 6.87
C LEU A 115 -5.26 -7.85 7.22
N VAL A 116 -3.92 -7.92 7.30
CA VAL A 116 -3.08 -6.73 7.50
C VAL A 116 -3.33 -5.68 6.43
N LEU A 117 -3.34 -6.09 5.17
CA LEU A 117 -3.59 -5.19 4.05
C LEU A 117 -5.00 -4.60 4.10
N LEU A 118 -6.02 -5.41 4.43
CA LEU A 118 -7.39 -4.95 4.58
C LEU A 118 -7.50 -3.85 5.64
N PHE A 119 -6.94 -4.06 6.83
CA PHE A 119 -6.98 -3.06 7.92
C PHE A 119 -6.23 -1.78 7.54
N VAL A 120 -5.06 -1.91 6.93
CA VAL A 120 -4.25 -0.76 6.49
C VAL A 120 -4.99 0.02 5.39
N TYR A 121 -5.57 -0.67 4.42
CA TYR A 121 -6.30 -0.03 3.33
C TYR A 121 -7.57 0.67 3.83
N ALA A 122 -8.31 0.04 4.74
CA ALA A 122 -9.47 0.64 5.39
C ALA A 122 -9.09 1.90 6.18
N ALA A 123 -7.96 1.87 6.92
CA ALA A 123 -7.46 3.04 7.64
C ALA A 123 -7.04 4.18 6.70
N ILE A 124 -6.35 3.87 5.60
CA ILE A 124 -5.96 4.87 4.58
C ILE A 124 -7.20 5.49 3.94
N ILE A 125 -8.20 4.69 3.55
CA ILE A 125 -9.46 5.19 3.00
C ILE A 125 -10.16 6.12 3.99
N ALA A 126 -10.27 5.73 5.27
CA ALA A 126 -10.88 6.56 6.29
C ALA A 126 -10.17 7.92 6.43
N ILE A 127 -8.83 7.93 6.46
CA ILE A 127 -8.03 9.16 6.51
C ILE A 127 -8.29 10.03 5.27
N LEU A 128 -8.29 9.44 4.08
CA LEU A 128 -8.56 10.14 2.83
C LEU A 128 -9.98 10.72 2.78
N THR A 129 -10.99 9.97 3.23
CA THR A 129 -12.38 10.45 3.29
C THR A 129 -12.52 11.62 4.25
N VAL A 130 -11.90 11.56 5.44
CA VAL A 130 -11.91 12.67 6.40
C VAL A 130 -11.19 13.90 5.84
N ALA A 131 -10.03 13.70 5.19
CA ALA A 131 -9.31 14.78 4.54
C ALA A 131 -10.15 15.45 3.43
N LEU A 132 -10.78 14.67 2.56
CA LEU A 132 -11.65 15.17 1.50
C LEU A 132 -12.88 15.91 2.06
N GLN A 133 -13.56 15.36 3.07
CA GLN A 133 -14.69 16.02 3.72
C GLN A 133 -14.29 17.36 4.33
N THR A 134 -13.13 17.41 4.97
CA THR A 134 -12.60 18.65 5.57
C THR A 134 -12.36 19.69 4.47
N THR A 135 -11.70 19.31 3.38
CA THR A 135 -11.45 20.21 2.24
C THR A 135 -12.75 20.71 1.59
N VAL A 136 -13.72 19.84 1.34
CA VAL A 136 -15.03 20.23 0.76
C VAL A 136 -15.76 21.19 1.70
N SER A 137 -15.82 20.90 3.01
CA SER A 137 -16.49 21.78 3.98
C SER A 137 -15.83 23.14 4.15
N MET A 138 -14.51 23.24 3.95
CA MET A 138 -13.76 24.50 3.95
C MET A 138 -14.05 25.30 2.68
N LEU A 139 -14.18 24.62 1.53
CA LEU A 139 -14.52 25.24 0.25
C LEU A 139 -15.93 25.84 0.28
N GLU A 140 -16.92 25.10 0.81
CA GLU A 140 -18.31 25.55 0.96
C GLU A 140 -18.44 26.76 1.90
N LYS A 141 -17.54 26.94 2.88
CA LYS A 141 -17.54 28.10 3.79
C LYS A 141 -16.95 29.37 3.18
N HIS A 142 -16.30 29.26 2.03
CA HIS A 142 -15.61 30.37 1.35
C HIS A 142 -16.22 30.71 -0.02
N LEU A 143 -17.26 29.99 -0.43
CA LEU A 143 -18.20 30.33 -1.50
C LEU A 143 -19.43 31.05 -0.91
#